data_AF-A0A8C4LKL2-F1
#
_entry.id   AF-A0A8C4LKL2-F1
#
_cell.length_a   1.000
_cell.length_b   1.000
_cell.length_c   1.000
_cell.angle_alpha   90.00
_cell.angle_beta   90.00
_cell.angle_gamma   90.00
#
_symmetry.space_group_name_H-M   'P 1'
#
loop_
_entity.id
_entity.type
_entity.pdbx_description
1 polymer ?
#
loop_
_entity_poly.entity_id
_entity_poly.type
_entity_poly.pdbx_seq_one_letter_code
_entity_poly.pdbx_strand_id
1 'polypeptide(L)'
;MGFTLLCAVTFCFLGVGFMDAKVTQTPRYLVKRIREKVVMECSQNMDHERMLWYRQDPALGLQLLHFSIGIDDKQEGDAPEGYSVSRKKKENFTLILESASTNQTSVYLCASSFSTA
;
A
#
# COMPACT_ATOMS: atom_id res chain seq x y z
N MET A 1 -42.40 18.26 -34.12
CA MET A 1 -42.54 17.02 -33.33
C MET A 1 -41.63 15.98 -33.97
N GLY A 2 -40.57 15.44 -33.37
CA GLY A 2 -40.01 15.60 -32.04
C GLY A 2 -38.53 15.23 -32.09
N PHE A 3 -37.72 15.96 -31.33
CA PHE A 3 -36.34 15.62 -31.02
C PHE A 3 -36.36 14.36 -30.16
N THR A 4 -36.17 13.18 -30.74
CA THR A 4 -36.30 11.94 -29.95
C THR A 4 -35.35 10.84 -30.42
N LEU A 5 -34.12 11.20 -30.77
CA LEU A 5 -33.06 10.22 -31.07
C LEU A 5 -31.65 10.69 -30.65
N LEU A 6 -31.56 11.62 -29.70
CA LEU A 6 -30.27 12.07 -29.12
C LEU A 6 -30.09 11.67 -27.64
N CYS A 7 -31.08 11.05 -26.99
CA CYS A 7 -30.98 10.65 -25.57
C CYS A 7 -30.34 9.28 -25.31
N ALA A 8 -30.21 8.42 -26.32
CA ALA A 8 -29.78 7.03 -26.08
C ALA A 8 -28.25 6.86 -25.97
N VAL A 9 -27.46 7.83 -26.44
CA VAL A 9 -25.99 7.72 -26.47
C VAL A 9 -25.32 8.43 -25.28
N THR A 10 -26.05 9.24 -24.51
CA THR A 10 -25.52 10.01 -23.38
C THR A 10 -25.56 9.28 -22.03
N PHE A 11 -26.27 8.15 -21.91
CA PHE A 11 -26.50 7.48 -20.63
C PHE A 11 -25.54 6.33 -20.27
N CYS A 12 -24.45 6.14 -21.01
CA CYS A 12 -23.46 5.08 -20.70
C CYS A 12 -22.25 5.55 -19.87
N PHE A 13 -22.25 6.77 -19.32
CA PHE A 13 -21.13 7.29 -18.51
C PHE A 13 -21.42 7.45 -17.01
N LEU A 14 -22.61 7.10 -16.53
CA LEU A 14 -23.02 7.33 -15.12
C LEU A 14 -22.86 6.09 -14.23
N GLY A 15 -21.74 5.37 -14.34
CA GLY A 15 -21.61 4.11 -13.60
C GLY A 15 -20.22 3.54 -13.43
N VAL A 16 -19.14 4.33 -13.54
CA VAL A 16 -17.86 3.90 -12.94
C VAL A 16 -17.89 4.40 -11.49
N GLY A 17 -18.59 3.66 -10.63
CA GLY A 17 -18.45 3.88 -9.20
C GLY A 17 -16.98 3.76 -8.83
N PHE A 18 -16.43 4.75 -8.14
CA PHE A 18 -15.11 4.62 -7.52
C PHE A 18 -15.21 3.47 -6.52
N MET A 19 -14.77 2.27 -6.92
CA MET A 19 -14.57 1.20 -5.95
C MET A 19 -13.43 1.66 -5.06
N ASP A 20 -13.75 1.93 -3.79
CA ASP A 20 -12.74 2.32 -2.83
C ASP A 20 -11.66 1.23 -2.77
N ALA A 21 -10.40 1.64 -2.89
CA ALA A 21 -9.30 0.69 -2.89
C ALA A 21 -9.21 0.07 -1.50
N LYS A 22 -9.48 -1.23 -1.43
CA LYS A 22 -9.42 -2.04 -0.20
C LYS A 22 -8.15 -1.82 0.63
N VAL A 23 -7.04 -1.60 -0.06
CA VAL A 23 -5.76 -1.17 0.51
C VAL A 23 -5.27 0.05 -0.27
N THR A 24 -4.90 1.12 0.44
CA THR A 24 -4.37 2.35 -0.14
C THR A 24 -2.96 2.60 0.36
N GLN A 25 -2.05 2.92 -0.55
CA GLN A 25 -0.65 3.26 -0.25
C GLN A 25 -0.34 4.72 -0.64
N THR A 26 0.34 5.43 0.26
CA THR A 26 0.71 6.85 0.08
C THR A 26 2.17 7.07 0.50
N PRO A 27 3.00 7.74 -0.32
CA PRO A 27 2.73 8.13 -1.71
C PRO A 27 2.80 6.93 -2.67
N ARG A 28 2.18 7.06 -3.86
CA ARG A 28 2.24 6.03 -4.92
C ARG A 28 3.60 5.95 -5.61
N TYR A 29 4.26 7.09 -5.74
CA TYR A 29 5.58 7.22 -6.34
C TYR A 29 6.42 8.12 -5.45
N LEU A 30 7.69 7.78 -5.29
CA LEU A 30 8.59 8.51 -4.43
C LEU A 30 9.99 8.56 -5.04
N VAL A 31 10.56 9.75 -5.09
CA VAL A 31 11.97 9.98 -5.43
C VAL A 31 12.57 10.81 -4.31
N LYS A 32 13.64 10.32 -3.68
CA LYS A 32 14.27 10.91 -2.50
C LYS A 32 15.77 10.90 -2.64
N ARG A 33 16.44 11.85 -1.98
CA ARG A 33 17.91 11.88 -1.96
C ARG A 33 18.43 10.86 -0.95
N ILE A 34 19.66 10.41 -1.17
CA ILE A 34 20.37 9.54 -0.23
C ILE A 34 20.44 10.25 1.14
N ARG A 35 20.31 9.47 2.23
CA ARG A 35 20.23 9.92 3.64
C ARG A 35 18.98 10.69 4.04
N GLU A 36 18.03 10.91 3.14
CA GLU A 36 16.73 11.48 3.54
C GLU A 36 15.86 10.40 4.19
N LYS A 37 15.07 10.83 5.19
CA LYS A 37 14.02 9.99 5.78
C LYS A 37 12.89 9.77 4.79
N VAL A 38 12.44 8.53 4.67
CA VAL A 38 11.28 8.12 3.87
C VAL A 38 10.20 7.59 4.78
N VAL A 39 8.96 8.01 4.51
CA VAL A 39 7.76 7.50 5.17
C VAL A 39 6.78 7.09 4.09
N MET A 40 6.34 5.85 4.14
CA MET A 40 5.27 5.30 3.31
C MET A 40 4.16 4.82 4.22
N GLU A 41 2.94 5.21 3.91
CA GLU A 41 1.74 4.86 4.66
C GLU A 41 0.93 3.85 3.87
N CYS A 42 0.37 2.89 4.59
CA CYS A 42 -0.62 1.98 4.06
C CYS A 42 -1.86 2.03 4.95
N SER A 43 -3.03 2.10 4.33
CA SER A 43 -4.32 2.03 4.99
C SER A 43 -5.21 0.96 4.38
N GLN A 44 -6.13 0.40 5.18
CA GLN A 44 -7.12 -0.59 4.76
C GLN A 44 -8.48 -0.31 5.40
N ASN A 45 -9.57 -0.67 4.70
CA ASN A 45 -10.95 -0.47 5.14
C ASN A 45 -11.74 -1.79 5.32
N MET A 46 -11.03 -2.91 5.39
CA MET A 46 -11.57 -4.28 5.40
C MET A 46 -11.64 -4.91 6.79
N ASP A 47 -11.24 -4.18 7.84
CA ASP A 47 -11.11 -4.70 9.21
C ASP A 47 -10.14 -5.89 9.35
N HIS A 48 -9.15 -5.97 8.44
CA HIS A 48 -8.10 -6.98 8.49
C HIS A 48 -7.20 -6.80 9.73
N GLU A 49 -6.89 -7.90 10.41
CA GLU A 49 -5.95 -7.90 11.55
C GLU A 49 -4.51 -7.67 11.08
N ARG A 50 -4.11 -8.41 10.05
CA ARG A 50 -2.72 -8.43 9.58
C ARG A 50 -2.49 -7.36 8.53
N MET A 51 -1.35 -6.67 8.63
CA MET A 51 -0.84 -5.79 7.58
C MET A 51 0.64 -6.09 7.34
N LEU A 52 1.06 -6.01 6.09
CA LEU A 52 2.36 -6.48 5.63
C LEU A 52 2.97 -5.47 4.68
N TRP A 53 4.29 -5.30 4.76
CA TRP A 53 5.09 -4.54 3.82
C TRP A 53 6.04 -5.47 3.10
N TYR A 54 6.02 -5.43 1.78
CA TYR A 54 6.92 -6.15 0.90
C TYR A 54 7.76 -5.16 0.08
N ARG A 55 8.95 -5.61 -0.31
CA ARG A 55 9.66 -5.07 -1.48
C ARG A 55 9.63 -6.08 -2.61
N GLN A 56 9.69 -5.58 -3.84
CA GLN A 56 9.76 -6.40 -5.04
C GLN A 56 10.87 -5.85 -5.95
N ASP A 57 11.97 -6.59 -6.00
CA ASP A 57 13.06 -6.34 -6.93
C ASP A 57 12.91 -7.23 -8.18
N PRO A 58 13.43 -6.80 -9.34
CA PRO A 58 13.37 -7.59 -10.56
C PRO A 58 13.90 -9.02 -10.34
N ALA A 59 13.10 -10.02 -10.74
CA ALA A 59 13.40 -11.44 -10.64
C ALA A 59 13.53 -12.05 -9.23
N LEU A 60 13.35 -11.27 -8.14
CA LEU A 60 13.46 -11.78 -6.76
C LEU A 60 12.11 -12.14 -6.12
N GLY A 61 10.99 -11.87 -6.80
CA GLY A 61 9.67 -12.06 -6.23
C GLY A 61 9.36 -11.07 -5.10
N LEU A 62 8.37 -11.39 -4.27
CA LEU A 62 8.05 -10.59 -3.08
C LEU A 62 8.97 -10.99 -1.92
N GLN A 63 9.60 -10.01 -1.30
CA GLN A 63 10.37 -10.19 -0.07
C GLN A 63 9.65 -9.46 1.07
N LEU A 64 9.30 -10.18 2.13
CA LEU A 64 8.62 -9.58 3.27
C LEU A 64 9.62 -8.72 4.05
N LEU A 65 9.30 -7.45 4.25
CA LEU A 65 10.10 -6.55 5.08
C LEU A 65 9.68 -6.71 6.54
N HIS A 66 8.40 -6.44 6.79
CA HIS A 66 7.80 -6.41 8.12
C HIS A 66 6.31 -6.74 8.01
N PHE A 67 5.76 -7.29 9.09
CA PHE A 67 4.32 -7.45 9.24
C PHE A 67 3.86 -7.12 10.66
N SER A 68 2.55 -7.05 10.83
CA SER A 68 1.90 -6.74 12.09
C SER A 68 0.58 -7.49 12.16
N ILE A 69 0.29 -8.13 13.29
CA ILE A 69 -0.95 -8.88 13.57
C ILE A 69 -1.98 -8.01 14.30
N GLY A 70 -1.59 -6.85 14.82
CA GLY A 70 -2.48 -5.94 15.55
C GLY A 70 -1.81 -4.63 15.94
N ILE A 71 -2.53 -3.79 16.67
CA ILE A 71 -2.02 -2.48 17.12
C ILE A 71 -0.76 -2.66 17.96
N ASP A 72 0.22 -1.78 17.73
CA ASP A 72 1.54 -1.75 18.36
C ASP A 72 2.44 -3.00 18.12
N ASP A 73 1.95 -3.99 17.37
CA ASP A 73 2.73 -5.16 16.95
C ASP A 73 3.63 -4.84 15.74
N LYS A 74 4.85 -5.36 15.78
CA LYS A 74 5.87 -5.20 14.74
C LYS A 74 6.69 -6.49 14.67
N GLN A 75 6.65 -7.15 13.52
CA GLN A 75 7.33 -8.41 13.27
C GLN A 75 8.22 -8.27 12.05
N GLU A 76 9.42 -8.86 12.13
CA GLU A 76 10.38 -8.90 11.04
C GLU A 76 10.00 -9.96 10.00
N GLY A 77 10.27 -9.67 8.73
CA GLY A 77 10.11 -10.61 7.62
C GLY A 77 11.41 -11.24 7.15
N ASP A 78 11.49 -11.52 5.86
CA ASP A 78 12.66 -12.10 5.19
C ASP A 78 13.83 -11.11 5.05
N ALA A 79 13.52 -9.82 4.89
CA ALA A 79 14.49 -8.76 4.64
C ALA A 79 14.18 -7.46 5.43
N PRO A 80 14.18 -7.50 6.79
CA PRO A 80 13.76 -6.38 7.62
C PRO A 80 14.80 -5.24 7.71
N GLU A 81 16.05 -5.50 7.33
CA GLU A 81 17.19 -4.61 7.58
C GLU A 81 17.06 -3.25 6.90
N GLY A 82 17.31 -2.17 7.66
CA GLY A 82 17.23 -0.80 7.17
C GLY A 82 15.80 -0.24 7.07
N TYR A 83 14.81 -1.00 7.56
CA TYR A 83 13.41 -0.61 7.61
C TYR A 83 12.87 -0.63 9.04
N SER A 84 12.02 0.33 9.36
CA SER A 84 11.26 0.41 10.60
C SER A 84 9.77 0.50 10.28
N VAL A 85 8.91 0.04 11.17
CA VAL A 85 7.45 0.13 11.00
C VAL A 85 6.72 0.72 12.20
N SER A 86 5.49 1.19 11.97
CA SER A 86 4.58 1.67 12.99
C SER A 86 3.14 1.24 12.71
N ARG A 87 2.47 0.64 13.69
CA ARG A 87 1.07 0.22 13.62
C ARG A 87 0.27 0.86 14.77
N LYS A 88 -0.01 2.15 14.68
CA LYS A 88 -0.77 2.86 15.74
C LYS A 88 -2.28 2.68 15.64
N LYS A 89 -2.77 2.22 14.50
CA LYS A 89 -4.20 1.93 14.28
C LYS A 89 -4.35 0.64 13.49
N LYS A 90 -5.47 -0.07 13.66
CA LYS A 90 -5.73 -1.33 12.95
C LYS A 90 -5.83 -1.10 11.44
N GLU A 91 -6.36 0.04 11.03
CA GLU A 91 -6.47 0.41 9.62
C GLU A 91 -5.13 0.81 8.98
N ASN A 92 -4.10 1.19 9.76
CA ASN A 92 -2.90 1.83 9.21
C ASN A 92 -1.59 1.13 9.59
N PHE A 93 -0.71 0.93 8.61
CA PHE A 93 0.64 0.39 8.80
C PHE A 93 1.69 1.21 8.04
N THR A 94 2.52 1.93 8.78
CA THR A 94 3.55 2.82 8.23
C THR A 94 4.88 2.10 8.11
N LEU A 95 5.55 2.24 6.95
CA LEU A 95 6.93 1.85 6.69
C LEU A 95 7.83 3.09 6.68
N ILE A 96 8.98 2.98 7.33
CA ILE A 96 9.92 4.07 7.53
C ILE A 96 11.33 3.60 7.15
N LEU A 97 12.00 4.36 6.29
CA LEU A 97 13.43 4.23 6.09
C LEU A 97 14.06 5.46 6.74
N GLU A 98 14.84 5.27 7.80
CA GLU A 98 15.42 6.38 8.55
C GLU A 98 16.44 7.17 7.72
N SER A 99 17.14 6.49 6.81
CA SER A 99 18.14 7.06 5.92
C SER A 99 18.14 6.33 4.59
N ALA A 100 17.55 6.92 3.55
CA ALA A 100 17.44 6.30 2.24
C ALA A 100 18.81 5.97 1.62
N SER A 101 18.89 4.83 0.94
CA SER A 101 20.07 4.36 0.22
C SER A 101 19.69 3.79 -1.15
N THR A 102 20.64 3.74 -2.08
CA THR A 102 20.40 3.27 -3.46
C THR A 102 19.98 1.81 -3.52
N ASN A 103 20.44 0.97 -2.60
CA ASN A 103 20.03 -0.44 -2.45
C ASN A 103 18.57 -0.63 -2.01
N GLN A 104 17.91 0.44 -1.54
CA GLN A 104 16.50 0.46 -1.17
C GLN A 104 15.62 1.04 -2.31
N THR A 105 16.17 1.24 -3.51
CA THR A 105 15.37 1.59 -4.69
C THR A 105 14.65 0.33 -5.17
N SER A 106 13.34 0.26 -4.95
CA SER A 106 12.53 -0.93 -5.25
C SER A 106 11.05 -0.56 -5.42
N VAL A 107 10.23 -1.53 -5.83
CA VAL A 107 8.77 -1.43 -5.73
C VAL A 107 8.36 -1.86 -4.32
N TYR A 108 7.61 -1.01 -3.63
CA TYR A 108 7.10 -1.28 -2.29
C TYR A 108 5.61 -1.58 -2.33
N LEU A 109 5.21 -2.71 -1.75
CA LEU A 109 3.83 -3.19 -1.79
C LEU A 109 3.30 -3.43 -0.38
N CYS A 110 2.11 -2.91 -0.11
CA CYS A 110 1.40 -3.19 1.13
C CYS A 110 0.28 -4.18 0.87
N ALA A 111 0.08 -5.09 1.82
CA ALA A 111 -1.06 -6.01 1.83
C ALA A 111 -1.68 -6.09 3.22
N SER A 112 -2.89 -6.64 3.30
CA SER A 112 -3.55 -6.94 4.56
C SER A 112 -4.35 -8.24 4.46
N SER A 113 -4.57 -8.91 5.60
CA SER A 113 -5.36 -10.14 5.66
C SER A 113 -6.06 -10.36 7.01
N PHE A 114 -7.16 -11.12 7.01
CA PHE A 114 -7.79 -11.60 8.24
C PHE A 114 -6.95 -12.67 8.96
N SER A 115 -6.27 -13.55 8.22
CA SER A 115 -5.43 -14.64 8.73
C SER A 115 -4.19 -14.85 7.85
N THR A 116 -3.20 -15.63 8.33
CA THR A 116 -2.20 -16.24 7.44
C THR A 116 -2.91 -17.24 6.53
N ALA A 117 -2.62 -17.15 5.23
CA ALA A 117 -2.92 -18.21 4.27
C ALA A 117 -1.97 -19.38 4.49
#